data_AF-A0A5Q4EA99-F1
#
_entry.id   AF-A0A5Q4EA99-F1
#
_cell.length_a   1.000
_cell.length_b   1.000
_cell.length_c   1.000
_cell.angle_alpha   90.00
_cell.angle_beta   90.00
_cell.angle_gamma   90.00
#
_symmetry.space_group_name_H-M   'P 1'
#
loop_
_entity.id
_entity.type
_entity.pdbx_description
1 polymer ?
#
loop_
_entity_poly.entity_id
_entity_poly.type
_entity_poly.pdbx_seq_one_letter_code
_entity_poly.pdbx_strand_id
1 'polypeptide(L)' 'MSNYTADEPKNYPIFTVRWLAIHTLAVPTVFFLGAIAAMQFIQR' A
#
# COMPACT_ATOMS: atom_id res chain seq x y z
N MET A 1 9.15 -43.17 -14.42
CA MET A 1 9.42 -42.39 -13.20
C MET A 1 8.80 -41.03 -13.39
N SER A 2 7.71 -40.73 -12.68
CA SER A 2 7.06 -39.42 -12.73
C SER A 2 7.89 -38.42 -11.93
N ASN A 3 8.50 -37.46 -12.62
CA ASN A 3 9.21 -36.34 -11.99
C ASN A 3 8.16 -35.37 -11.42
N TYR A 4 7.89 -35.46 -10.12
CA TYR A 4 7.10 -34.44 -9.42
C TYR A 4 7.99 -33.23 -9.17
N THR A 5 7.96 -32.24 -10.07
CA THR A 5 8.50 -30.91 -9.76
C THR A 5 7.56 -30.28 -8.74
N ALA A 6 8.03 -30.06 -7.52
CA ALA A 6 7.28 -29.30 -6.53
C ALA A 6 7.02 -27.90 -7.11
N ASP A 7 5.76 -27.53 -7.30
CA ASP A 7 5.38 -26.16 -7.66
C ASP A 7 5.90 -25.24 -6.53
N GLU A 8 6.82 -24.34 -6.86
CA GLU A 8 7.23 -23.31 -5.90
C GLU A 8 5.99 -22.50 -5.46
N PRO A 9 5.89 -22.17 -4.16
CA PRO A 9 4.75 -21.44 -3.64
C PRO A 9 4.63 -20.07 -4.32
N LYS A 10 3.58 -19.87 -5.13
CA LYS A 10 3.27 -18.60 -5.78
C LYS A 10 2.68 -17.62 -4.77
N ASN A 11 3.34 -16.48 -4.58
CA ASN A 11 2.84 -15.42 -3.71
C ASN A 11 1.99 -14.43 -4.52
N TYR A 12 0.72 -14.29 -4.17
CA TYR A 12 -0.20 -13.37 -4.86
C TYR A 12 -0.35 -12.06 -4.09
N PRO A 13 -0.42 -10.91 -4.77
CA PRO A 13 -0.66 -9.64 -4.11
C PRO A 13 -2.10 -9.54 -3.59
N ILE A 14 -2.31 -8.72 -2.56
CA ILE A 14 -3.60 -8.58 -1.87
C ILE A 14 -4.34 -7.34 -2.39
N PHE A 15 -5.41 -7.54 -3.16
CA PHE A 15 -6.28 -6.47 -3.68
C PHE A 15 -7.77 -6.80 -3.47
N THR A 16 -8.26 -6.62 -2.25
CA THR A 16 -9.71 -6.75 -1.94
C THR A 16 -10.41 -5.40 -2.08
N VAL A 17 -11.74 -5.41 -2.22
CA VAL A 17 -12.54 -4.16 -2.20
C VAL A 17 -12.28 -3.36 -0.92
N ARG A 18 -12.21 -4.05 0.23
CA ARG A 18 -11.87 -3.43 1.51
C ARG A 18 -10.46 -2.82 1.50
N TRP A 19 -9.48 -3.52 0.92
CA TRP A 19 -8.12 -3.00 0.80
C TRP A 19 -8.12 -1.68 -0.01
N LEU A 20 -8.80 -1.64 -1.15
CA LEU A 20 -8.92 -0.43 -1.98
C LEU A 20 -9.65 0.70 -1.24
N ALA A 21 -10.77 0.40 -0.58
CA ALA A 21 -11.55 1.39 0.17
C ALA A 21 -10.72 2.06 1.28
N ILE A 22 -9.87 1.30 1.97
CA ILE A 22 -8.98 1.85 3.00
C ILE A 22 -7.86 2.67 2.35
N HIS A 23 -7.17 2.14 1.33
CA HIS A 23 -5.99 2.80 0.78
C HIS A 23 -6.30 4.07 0.00
N THR A 24 -7.48 4.15 -0.63
CA THR A 24 -7.94 5.37 -1.31
C THR A 24 -8.13 6.55 -0.35
N LEU A 25 -8.41 6.29 0.93
CA LEU A 25 -8.51 7.33 1.97
C LEU A 25 -7.19 7.49 2.72
N ALA A 26 -6.59 6.39 3.18
CA ALA A 26 -5.43 6.40 4.06
C ALA A 26 -4.17 6.96 3.36
N VAL A 27 -3.90 6.59 2.11
CA VAL A 27 -2.69 7.04 1.39
C VAL A 27 -2.71 8.55 1.18
N PRO A 28 -3.78 9.16 0.62
CA PRO A 28 -3.86 10.61 0.53
C PRO A 28 -3.83 11.30 1.90
N THR A 29 -4.49 10.74 2.91
CA THR A 29 -4.52 11.34 4.26
C THR A 29 -3.13 11.52 4.84
N VAL A 30 -2.29 10.47 4.79
CA VAL A 30 -0.91 10.55 5.30
C VAL A 30 -0.08 11.55 4.49
N PHE A 31 -0.27 11.60 3.16
CA PHE A 31 0.38 12.60 2.31
C PHE A 31 0.03 14.04 2.71
N PHE A 32 -1.27 14.33 2.89
CA PHE A 32 -1.72 15.67 3.27
C PHE A 32 -1.30 16.05 4.69
N LEU A 33 -1.28 15.12 5.64
CA LEU A 33 -0.75 15.36 6.99
C LEU A 33 0.73 15.76 6.94
N GLY A 34 1.53 15.10 6.10
CA GLY A 34 2.92 15.48 5.86
C GLY A 34 3.05 16.89 5.28
N ALA A 35 2.21 17.23 4.29
CA ALA A 35 2.18 18.57 3.71
C ALA A 35 1.79 19.66 4.74
N ILE A 36 0.76 19.42 5.56
CA ILE A 36 0.30 20.35 6.61
C ILE A 36 1.36 20.51 7.71
N ALA A 37 2.06 19.42 8.07
CA ALA A 37 3.15 19.49 9.02
C ALA A 37 4.31 20.36 8.49
N ALA A 38 4.63 20.26 7.20
CA ALA A 38 5.64 21.12 6.57
C ALA A 38 5.23 22.61 6.57
N MET A 39 3.93 22.89 6.41
CA MET A 39 3.42 24.27 6.43
C MET A 39 3.68 24.98 7.77
N GLN A 40 3.82 24.24 8.89
CA GLN A 40 4.13 24.84 10.19
C GLN A 40 5.47 25.57 10.23
N PHE A 41 6.36 25.32 9.26
CA PHE A 41 7.70 25.91 9.20
C PHE A 41 7.87 26.96 8.10
N ILE A 42 6.82 27.29 7.34
CA ILE A 42 6.88 28.33 6.31
C ILE A 42 7.12 29.69 6.99
N GLN A 43 8.12 30.44 6.50
CA GLN A 43 8.42 31.81 6.93
C GLN A 43 8.16 32.78 5.76
N ARG A 44 7.84 34.04 6.07
CA ARG A 44 7.56 35.11 5.09
C ARG A 44 8.79 35.94 4.76
#